data_AF-A0A941S4Q7-F1
#
_entry.id   AF-A0A941S4Q7-F1
#
_cell.length_a   1.000
_cell.length_b   1.000
_cell.length_c   1.000
_cell.angle_alpha   90.00
_cell.angle_beta   90.00
_cell.angle_gamma   90.00
#
_symmetry.space_group_name_H-M   'P 1'
#
loop_
_entity.id
_entity.type
_entity.pdbx_description
1 polymer ?
#
loop_
_entity_poly.entity_id
_entity_poly.type
_entity_poly.pdbx_seq_one_letter_code
_entity_poly.pdbx_strand_id
1 'polypeptide(L)'
;MAELRMRTLWRAGVLLAVGLSLTSCDAIREAAGVTKQPPDEFAIATKAPLIIPPDYNLKPPKPGAAPLNQVSPTQAAQAALYGADTQQIAASIQGNYSEAEKLLLAQSGAAAADDSIRRVIAADNAKAEDTGSFTDSLLFGSSATASGDAPLDANAEEARIDAAKNGDKPAGEQKEKATIGDSSENNSNSSWWPF
;
A
#
# COMPACT_ATOMS: atom_id res chain seq x y z
N MET A 1 93.30 -5.98 58.43
CA MET A 1 92.86 -7.30 57.88
C MET A 1 91.42 -7.25 57.31
N ALA A 2 90.46 -6.58 57.98
CA ALA A 2 89.07 -6.50 57.52
C ALA A 2 88.88 -5.73 56.18
N GLU A 3 89.53 -4.58 56.02
CA GLU A 3 89.46 -3.74 54.81
C GLU A 3 89.92 -4.46 53.54
N LEU A 4 90.98 -5.28 53.63
CA LEU A 4 91.49 -6.01 52.47
C LEU A 4 90.54 -7.14 52.05
N ARG A 5 89.90 -7.81 53.02
CA ARG A 5 88.88 -8.83 52.78
C ARG A 5 87.62 -8.23 52.15
N MET A 6 87.19 -7.05 52.60
CA MET A 6 86.02 -6.35 52.04
C MET A 6 86.27 -5.92 50.59
N ARG A 7 87.47 -5.44 50.27
CA ARG A 7 87.85 -5.10 48.88
C ARG A 7 87.94 -6.32 47.96
N THR A 8 88.41 -7.47 48.46
CA THR A 8 88.41 -8.71 47.68
C THR A 8 87.00 -9.27 47.45
N LEU A 9 86.12 -9.18 48.45
CA LEU A 9 84.71 -9.60 48.30
C LEU A 9 83.95 -8.69 47.33
N TRP A 10 84.20 -7.38 47.36
CA TRP A 10 83.60 -6.44 46.40
C TRP A 10 84.07 -6.71 44.97
N ARG A 11 85.38 -6.94 44.77
CA ARG A 11 85.93 -7.32 43.47
C ARG A 11 85.36 -8.64 42.95
N ALA A 12 85.23 -9.64 43.82
CA ALA A 12 84.61 -10.92 43.45
C ALA A 12 83.13 -10.74 43.07
N GLY A 13 82.38 -9.91 43.80
CA GLY A 13 80.99 -9.59 43.49
C GLY A 13 80.83 -8.88 42.13
N VAL A 14 81.70 -7.93 41.81
CA VAL A 14 81.70 -7.23 40.51
C VAL A 14 82.00 -8.20 39.36
N LEU A 15 82.99 -9.09 39.54
CA LEU A 15 83.31 -10.10 38.52
C LEU A 15 82.15 -11.08 38.29
N LEU A 16 81.45 -11.47 39.35
CA LEU A 16 80.30 -12.36 39.27
C LEU A 16 79.11 -11.69 38.57
N ALA A 17 78.85 -10.41 38.86
CA ALA A 17 77.80 -9.63 38.19
C ALA A 17 78.05 -9.45 36.68
N VAL A 18 79.31 -9.20 36.29
CA VAL A 18 79.69 -9.12 34.87
C VAL A 18 79.51 -10.47 34.17
N GLY A 19 79.89 -11.58 34.81
CA GLY A 19 79.69 -12.92 34.26
C GLY A 19 78.22 -13.26 34.00
N LEU A 20 77.32 -12.86 34.91
CA LEU A 20 75.87 -13.07 34.76
C LEU A 20 75.25 -12.18 33.67
N SER A 21 75.82 -11.01 33.41
CA SER A 21 75.31 -10.09 32.38
C SER A 21 75.55 -10.65 30.97
N LEU A 22 76.63 -11.41 30.75
CA LEU A 22 76.92 -12.02 29.45
C LEU A 22 75.91 -13.13 29.08
N THR A 23 75.42 -13.91 30.05
CA THR A 23 74.43 -14.98 29.78
C THR A 23 73.03 -14.45 29.53
N SER A 24 72.73 -13.24 30.03
CA SER A 24 71.43 -12.60 29.83
C SER A 24 71.21 -12.09 28.39
N CYS A 25 72.27 -11.74 27.67
CA CYS A 25 72.16 -11.27 26.29
C CYS A 25 71.65 -12.35 25.33
N ASP A 26 71.97 -13.64 25.55
CA ASP A 26 71.48 -14.73 24.70
C ASP A 26 69.97 -14.96 24.89
N ALA A 27 69.49 -14.88 26.14
CA ALA A 27 68.06 -14.97 26.44
C ALA A 27 67.26 -13.81 25.83
N ILE A 28 67.82 -12.59 25.83
CA ILE A 28 67.20 -11.43 25.17
C ILE A 28 67.19 -11.63 23.65
N ARG A 29 68.24 -12.23 23.07
CA ARG A 29 68.34 -12.48 21.63
C ARG A 29 67.32 -13.53 21.14
N GLU A 30 67.06 -14.55 21.95
CA GLU A 30 66.00 -15.55 21.72
C GLU A 30 64.61 -14.92 21.88
N ALA A 31 64.38 -14.17 22.96
CA ALA A 31 63.10 -13.49 23.21
C ALA A 31 62.79 -12.38 22.17
N ALA A 32 63.83 -11.74 21.62
CA ALA A 32 63.72 -10.76 20.55
C ALA A 32 63.53 -11.39 19.15
N GLY A 33 63.51 -12.73 19.04
CA GLY A 33 63.27 -13.44 17.78
C GLY A 33 64.38 -13.28 16.75
N VAL A 34 65.59 -12.90 17.19
CA VAL A 34 66.77 -12.73 16.30
C VAL A 34 67.39 -14.09 15.96
N THR A 35 67.12 -15.10 16.76
CA THR A 35 67.47 -16.49 16.48
C THR A 35 66.45 -17.08 15.51
N LYS A 36 66.95 -17.64 14.41
CA LYS A 36 66.13 -18.22 13.35
C LYS A 36 65.73 -19.63 13.79
N GLN A 37 64.57 -19.78 14.43
CA GLN A 37 63.90 -21.07 14.55
C GLN A 37 63.10 -21.30 13.26
N PRO A 38 63.55 -22.16 12.33
CA PRO A 38 62.74 -22.51 11.18
C PRO A 38 61.46 -23.23 11.69
N PRO A 39 60.26 -22.80 11.27
CA PRO A 39 59.05 -23.52 11.61
C PRO A 39 59.12 -24.93 11.01
N ASP A 40 58.63 -25.92 11.76
CA ASP A 40 58.59 -27.31 11.34
C ASP A 40 57.73 -27.47 10.08
N GLU A 41 58.40 -27.64 8.95
CA GLU A 41 57.79 -27.80 7.62
C GLU A 41 57.01 -29.13 7.46
N PHE A 42 57.10 -30.02 8.45
CA PHE A 42 56.29 -31.23 8.55
C PHE A 42 55.22 -31.16 9.65
N ALA A 43 55.06 -30.01 10.31
CA ALA A 43 53.96 -29.81 11.25
C ALA A 43 52.63 -29.70 10.50
N ILE A 44 51.95 -30.85 10.36
CA ILE A 44 50.62 -30.92 9.76
C ILE A 44 49.60 -30.35 10.75
N ALA A 45 49.18 -29.11 10.52
CA ALA A 45 48.02 -28.55 11.19
C ALA A 45 46.75 -29.29 10.72
N THR A 46 46.10 -30.04 11.62
CA THR A 46 44.85 -30.73 11.32
C THR A 46 43.76 -29.68 11.04
N LYS A 47 43.28 -29.65 9.80
CA LYS A 47 42.08 -28.87 9.44
C LYS A 47 40.85 -29.60 9.98
N ALA A 48 39.85 -28.82 10.42
CA ALA A 48 38.54 -29.37 10.71
C ALA A 48 38.06 -30.18 9.49
N PRO A 49 37.48 -31.39 9.69
CA PRO A 49 37.01 -32.20 8.59
C PRO A 49 36.00 -31.39 7.76
N LEU A 50 36.21 -31.34 6.45
CA LEU A 50 35.30 -30.67 5.54
C LEU A 50 34.04 -31.54 5.43
N ILE A 51 33.00 -31.17 6.16
CA ILE A 51 31.68 -31.79 6.06
C ILE A 51 31.09 -31.32 4.74
N ILE A 52 30.97 -32.23 3.79
CA ILE A 52 30.19 -32.00 2.57
C ILE A 52 28.74 -31.88 3.02
N PRO A 53 28.08 -30.72 2.81
CA PRO A 53 26.67 -30.59 3.16
C PRO A 53 25.86 -31.64 2.41
N PRO A 54 24.82 -32.21 3.04
CA PRO A 54 23.96 -33.24 2.43
C PRO A 54 23.30 -32.79 1.11
N ASP A 55 23.31 -31.48 0.82
CA ASP A 55 22.68 -30.85 -0.34
C ASP A 55 23.57 -30.77 -1.60
N TYR A 56 24.63 -31.59 -1.71
CA TYR A 56 25.38 -31.73 -2.97
C TYR A 56 24.58 -32.41 -4.10
N ASN A 57 23.37 -32.91 -3.81
CA ASN A 57 22.44 -33.48 -4.80
C ASN A 57 21.60 -32.43 -5.56
N LEU A 58 21.92 -31.14 -5.46
CA LEU A 58 21.39 -30.19 -6.42
C LEU A 58 21.96 -30.53 -7.79
N LYS A 59 21.06 -30.92 -8.70
CA LYS A 59 21.38 -31.20 -10.09
C LYS A 59 22.15 -29.97 -10.64
N PRO A 60 23.40 -30.12 -11.10
CA PRO A 60 24.14 -29.00 -11.66
C PRO A 60 23.29 -28.31 -12.72
N PRO A 61 23.19 -26.96 -12.70
CA PRO A 61 22.39 -26.26 -13.68
C PRO A 61 22.87 -26.66 -15.08
N LYS A 62 21.93 -27.03 -15.96
CA LYS A 62 22.28 -27.43 -17.33
C LYS A 62 23.05 -26.28 -17.99
N PRO A 63 24.23 -26.53 -18.57
CA PRO A 63 24.93 -25.52 -19.36
C PRO A 63 23.97 -24.95 -20.43
N GLY A 64 23.76 -23.64 -20.41
CA GLY A 64 22.82 -22.94 -21.31
C GLY A 64 21.36 -22.82 -20.84
N ALA A 65 21.00 -23.35 -19.67
CA ALA A 65 19.70 -23.06 -19.07
C ALA A 65 19.68 -21.62 -18.51
N ALA A 66 18.55 -20.93 -18.70
CA ALA A 66 18.34 -19.61 -18.12
C ALA A 66 18.55 -19.67 -16.59
N PRO A 67 19.27 -18.70 -15.99
CA PRO A 67 19.49 -18.68 -14.55
C PRO A 67 18.14 -18.65 -13.81
N LEU A 68 17.93 -19.58 -12.87
CA LEU A 68 16.68 -19.64 -12.08
C LEU A 68 16.44 -18.39 -11.23
N ASN A 69 17.50 -17.61 -11.00
CA ASN A 69 17.48 -16.42 -10.16
C ASN A 69 17.20 -15.13 -10.97
N GLN A 70 16.98 -15.24 -12.28
CA GLN A 70 16.71 -14.09 -13.14
C GLN A 70 15.24 -14.15 -13.60
N VAL A 71 14.44 -13.21 -13.08
CA VAL A 71 13.08 -12.98 -13.60
C VAL A 71 13.22 -12.48 -15.02
N SER A 72 12.51 -13.12 -15.98
CA SER A 72 12.58 -12.66 -17.37
C SER A 72 12.08 -11.22 -17.48
N PRO A 73 12.66 -10.38 -18.35
CA PRO A 73 12.24 -8.98 -18.50
C PRO A 73 10.76 -8.87 -18.89
N THR A 74 10.25 -9.83 -19.66
CA THR A 74 8.82 -9.93 -20.00
C THR A 74 7.96 -10.17 -18.77
N GLN A 75 8.38 -11.04 -17.86
CA GLN A 75 7.64 -11.36 -16.64
C GLN A 75 7.72 -10.22 -15.62
N ALA A 76 8.85 -9.51 -15.56
CA ALA A 76 8.99 -8.29 -14.77
C ALA A 76 8.09 -7.15 -15.31
N ALA A 77 8.04 -6.96 -16.64
CA ALA A 77 7.15 -5.99 -17.27
C ALA A 77 5.68 -6.35 -17.08
N GLN A 78 5.33 -7.64 -17.18
CA GLN A 78 3.98 -8.13 -16.91
C GLN A 78 3.58 -7.85 -15.46
N ALA A 79 4.44 -8.13 -14.49
CA ALA A 79 4.20 -7.82 -13.09
C ALA A 79 4.04 -6.31 -12.84
N ALA A 80 4.81 -5.47 -13.53
CA ALA A 80 4.70 -4.01 -13.44
C ALA A 80 3.40 -3.47 -14.07
N LEU A 81 2.93 -4.07 -15.17
CA LEU A 81 1.71 -3.66 -15.88
C LEU A 81 0.43 -4.10 -15.16
N TYR A 82 0.41 -5.34 -14.66
CA TYR A 82 -0.77 -5.90 -13.98
C TYR A 82 -0.74 -5.69 -12.46
N GLY A 83 0.36 -5.14 -11.93
CA GLY A 83 0.42 -4.41 -10.66
C GLY A 83 0.21 -5.21 -9.38
N ALA A 84 -0.24 -6.45 -9.44
CA ALA A 84 -0.50 -7.25 -8.26
C ALA A 84 -0.29 -8.73 -8.54
N ASP A 85 0.51 -9.36 -7.68
CA ASP A 85 0.60 -10.81 -7.62
C ASP A 85 -0.78 -11.35 -7.26
N THR A 86 -1.36 -12.18 -8.13
CA THR A 86 -2.70 -12.76 -7.93
C THR A 86 -2.79 -13.53 -6.61
N GLN A 87 -1.66 -14.05 -6.12
CA GLN A 87 -1.56 -14.72 -4.83
C GLN A 87 -1.74 -13.75 -3.65
N GLN A 88 -1.15 -12.54 -3.75
CA GLN A 88 -1.30 -11.51 -2.73
C GLN A 88 -2.73 -10.96 -2.68
N ILE A 89 -3.34 -10.78 -3.85
CA ILE A 89 -4.75 -10.38 -3.94
C ILE A 89 -5.64 -11.47 -3.36
N ALA A 90 -5.44 -12.74 -3.73
CA ALA A 90 -6.22 -13.86 -3.22
C ALA A 90 -6.14 -13.97 -1.69
N ALA A 91 -4.98 -13.68 -1.09
CA ALA A 91 -4.81 -13.64 0.37
C ALA A 91 -5.59 -12.49 1.04
N SER A 92 -5.78 -11.36 0.35
CA SER A 92 -6.53 -10.21 0.86
C SER A 92 -8.06 -10.40 0.84
N ILE A 93 -8.57 -11.35 0.04
CA ILE A 93 -10.01 -11.63 -0.07
C ILE A 93 -10.52 -12.24 1.24
N GLN A 94 -11.38 -11.47 1.92
CA GLN A 94 -12.07 -11.87 3.14
C GLN A 94 -13.36 -12.61 2.80
N GLY A 95 -13.68 -13.66 3.57
CA GLY A 95 -14.87 -14.48 3.37
C GLY A 95 -14.56 -15.97 3.38
N ASN A 96 -15.63 -16.77 3.40
CA ASN A 96 -15.56 -18.22 3.50
C ASN A 96 -15.46 -18.87 2.10
N TYR A 97 -14.40 -18.51 1.36
CA TYR A 97 -14.10 -19.02 0.02
C TYR A 97 -12.96 -20.03 0.06
N SER A 98 -13.01 -21.02 -0.83
CA SER A 98 -11.88 -21.94 -1.03
C SER A 98 -10.66 -21.23 -1.63
N GLU A 99 -9.45 -21.79 -1.47
CA GLU A 99 -8.23 -21.20 -2.06
C GLU A 99 -8.32 -21.03 -3.58
N ALA A 100 -8.93 -22.00 -4.27
CA ALA A 100 -9.14 -21.96 -5.71
C ALA A 100 -10.10 -20.83 -6.13
N GLU A 101 -11.18 -20.60 -5.37
CA GLU A 101 -12.09 -19.48 -5.62
C GLU A 101 -11.40 -18.14 -5.39
N LYS A 102 -10.62 -18.00 -4.32
CA LYS A 102 -9.87 -16.76 -4.06
C LYS A 102 -8.91 -16.44 -5.21
N LEU A 103 -8.24 -17.45 -5.75
CA LEU A 103 -7.35 -17.28 -6.91
C LEU A 103 -8.13 -16.85 -8.17
N LEU A 104 -9.30 -17.46 -8.41
CA LEU A 104 -10.15 -17.09 -9.55
C LEU A 104 -10.70 -15.66 -9.42
N LEU A 105 -11.12 -15.26 -8.22
CA LEU A 105 -11.60 -13.90 -7.92
C LEU A 105 -10.47 -12.86 -8.05
N ALA A 106 -9.26 -13.20 -7.61
CA ALA A 106 -8.08 -12.37 -7.81
C ALA A 106 -7.75 -12.21 -9.30
N GLN A 107 -7.83 -13.29 -10.07
CA GLN A 107 -7.56 -13.27 -11.50
C GLN A 107 -8.65 -12.54 -12.31
N SER A 108 -9.91 -12.59 -11.86
CA SER A 108 -11.01 -11.86 -12.50
C SER A 108 -11.03 -10.37 -12.17
N GLY A 109 -10.17 -9.90 -11.25
CA GLY A 109 -10.15 -8.52 -10.77
C GLY A 109 -11.30 -8.17 -9.82
N ALA A 110 -12.12 -9.16 -9.41
CA ALA A 110 -13.25 -8.94 -8.52
C ALA A 110 -12.83 -8.40 -7.15
N ALA A 111 -11.60 -8.68 -6.71
CA ALA A 111 -11.05 -8.17 -5.46
C ALA A 111 -10.83 -6.64 -5.44
N ALA A 112 -10.79 -5.99 -6.61
CA ALA A 112 -10.65 -4.53 -6.72
C ALA A 112 -12.02 -3.80 -6.71
N ALA A 113 -13.13 -4.53 -6.63
CA ALA A 113 -14.46 -3.94 -6.61
C ALA A 113 -14.73 -3.22 -5.28
N ASP A 114 -15.31 -2.01 -5.37
CA ASP A 114 -15.72 -1.24 -4.20
C ASP A 114 -16.99 -1.86 -3.58
N ASP A 115 -16.92 -2.25 -2.32
CA ASP A 115 -18.06 -2.81 -1.58
C ASP A 115 -19.22 -1.80 -1.42
N SER A 116 -18.88 -0.50 -1.40
CA SER A 116 -19.86 0.58 -1.29
C SER A 116 -20.62 0.86 -2.58
N ILE A 117 -20.25 0.28 -3.73
CA ILE A 117 -20.85 0.61 -5.03
C ILE A 117 -22.37 0.36 -5.05
N ARG A 118 -22.86 -0.64 -4.32
CA ARG A 118 -24.30 -0.90 -4.19
C ARG A 118 -25.04 0.24 -3.50
N ARG A 119 -24.41 0.85 -2.48
CA ARG A 119 -24.96 2.00 -1.77
C ARG A 119 -24.92 3.25 -2.65
N VAL A 120 -23.84 3.44 -3.41
CA VAL A 120 -23.71 4.54 -4.36
C VAL A 120 -24.79 4.44 -5.43
N ILE A 121 -24.95 3.28 -6.07
CA ILE A 121 -25.99 3.04 -7.09
C ILE A 121 -27.39 3.24 -6.51
N ALA A 122 -27.65 2.73 -5.31
CA ALA A 122 -28.95 2.93 -4.66
C ALA A 122 -29.23 4.42 -4.38
N ALA A 123 -28.22 5.17 -3.92
CA ALA A 123 -28.34 6.60 -3.68
C ALA A 123 -28.52 7.40 -4.99
N ASP A 124 -27.81 7.02 -6.05
CA ASP A 124 -27.93 7.66 -7.37
C ASP A 124 -29.31 7.37 -7.99
N ASN A 125 -29.80 6.14 -7.88
CA ASN A 125 -31.15 5.78 -8.35
C ASN A 125 -32.23 6.53 -7.57
N ALA A 126 -32.11 6.63 -6.24
CA ALA A 126 -33.08 7.37 -5.43
C ALA A 126 -33.15 8.85 -5.81
N LYS A 127 -32.00 9.48 -6.13
CA LYS A 127 -31.98 10.85 -6.66
C LYS A 127 -32.62 10.96 -8.04
N ALA A 128 -32.37 9.98 -8.91
CA ALA A 128 -32.94 9.96 -10.26
C ALA A 128 -34.47 9.79 -10.24
N GLU A 129 -35.01 9.06 -9.27
CA GLU A 129 -36.46 8.90 -9.06
C GLU A 129 -37.11 10.18 -8.52
N ASP A 130 -36.45 10.92 -7.63
CA ASP A 130 -36.96 12.16 -7.02
C ASP A 130 -36.98 13.34 -8.02
N THR A 131 -35.99 13.43 -8.90
CA THR A 131 -36.05 14.35 -10.04
C THR A 131 -37.00 13.79 -11.09
N GLY A 132 -38.28 14.14 -10.97
CA GLY A 132 -39.38 13.75 -11.87
C GLY A 132 -38.89 13.41 -13.28
N SER A 133 -38.97 12.14 -13.62
CA SER A 133 -38.37 11.56 -14.83
C SER A 133 -38.78 12.37 -16.07
N PHE A 134 -37.87 12.52 -17.04
CA PHE A 134 -38.21 13.07 -18.36
C PHE A 134 -39.46 12.40 -18.95
N THR A 135 -39.60 11.09 -18.71
CA THR A 135 -40.75 10.29 -19.13
C THR A 135 -42.05 10.77 -18.45
N ASP A 136 -41.99 11.19 -17.19
CA ASP A 136 -43.12 11.72 -16.43
C ASP A 136 -43.58 13.07 -17.01
N SER A 137 -42.63 13.95 -17.37
CA SER A 137 -42.94 15.20 -18.08
C SER A 137 -43.53 14.98 -19.48
N LEU A 138 -43.20 13.86 -20.14
CA LEU A 138 -43.72 13.52 -21.47
C LEU A 138 -45.10 12.86 -21.39
N LEU A 139 -45.32 11.99 -20.41
CA LEU A 139 -46.59 11.28 -20.19
C LEU A 139 -47.65 12.18 -19.56
N PHE A 140 -47.28 13.01 -18.59
CA PHE A 140 -48.20 13.80 -17.79
C PHE A 140 -48.14 15.31 -18.07
N GLY A 141 -47.24 15.74 -18.96
CA GLY A 141 -47.04 17.16 -19.29
C GLY A 141 -46.32 17.93 -18.17
N SER A 142 -45.63 19.01 -18.56
CA SER A 142 -44.90 19.97 -17.71
C SER A 142 -45.12 19.77 -16.21
N SER A 143 -44.15 19.12 -15.56
CA SER A 143 -43.98 18.92 -14.11
C SER A 143 -45.21 19.32 -13.30
N ALA A 144 -46.02 18.33 -12.93
CA ALA A 144 -47.07 18.48 -11.93
C ALA A 144 -46.50 19.26 -10.74
N THR A 145 -46.80 20.55 -10.70
CA THR A 145 -46.59 21.36 -9.50
C THR A 145 -47.56 20.78 -8.51
N ALA A 146 -47.04 19.91 -7.64
CA ALA A 146 -47.69 19.42 -6.43
C ALA A 146 -49.22 19.58 -6.47
N SER A 147 -49.90 18.74 -7.26
CA SER A 147 -51.33 18.55 -7.06
C SER A 147 -51.43 17.92 -5.69
N GLY A 148 -51.63 18.78 -4.69
CA GLY A 148 -51.78 18.38 -3.31
C GLY A 148 -52.82 17.27 -3.21
N ASP A 149 -52.63 16.45 -2.20
CA ASP A 149 -53.43 15.33 -1.69
C ASP A 149 -54.92 15.62 -1.44
N ALA A 150 -55.50 16.60 -2.13
CA ALA A 150 -56.93 16.85 -2.17
C ALA A 150 -57.59 15.79 -3.07
N PRO A 151 -58.52 14.98 -2.54
CA PRO A 151 -59.31 14.06 -3.37
C PRO A 151 -59.97 14.85 -4.51
N LEU A 152 -59.71 14.44 -5.74
CA LEU A 152 -60.41 15.00 -6.90
C LEU A 152 -61.91 14.69 -6.75
N ASP A 153 -62.74 15.73 -6.64
CA ASP A 153 -64.19 15.59 -6.60
C ASP A 153 -64.69 15.20 -8.00
N ALA A 154 -65.10 13.93 -8.13
CA ALA A 154 -65.56 13.35 -9.39
C ALA A 154 -66.77 14.10 -9.97
N ASN A 155 -67.68 14.59 -9.11
CA ASN A 155 -68.89 15.27 -9.57
C ASN A 155 -68.58 16.67 -10.13
N ALA A 156 -67.63 17.38 -9.50
CA ALA A 156 -67.20 18.69 -9.97
C ALA A 156 -66.44 18.59 -11.30
N GLU A 157 -65.64 17.55 -11.49
CA GLU A 157 -64.91 17.33 -12.75
C GLU A 157 -65.83 16.86 -13.87
N GLU A 158 -66.81 16.01 -13.58
CA GLU A 158 -67.82 15.57 -14.56
C GLU A 158 -68.63 16.76 -15.09
N ALA A 159 -69.06 17.67 -14.21
CA ALA A 159 -69.76 18.90 -14.60
C ALA A 159 -68.90 19.80 -15.51
N ARG A 160 -67.58 19.87 -15.27
CA ARG A 160 -66.64 20.63 -16.11
C ARG A 160 -66.51 20.00 -17.50
N ILE A 161 -66.42 18.68 -17.57
CA ILE A 161 -66.30 17.94 -18.83
C ILE A 161 -67.58 18.08 -19.66
N ASP A 162 -68.75 18.01 -19.05
CA ASP A 162 -70.01 18.17 -19.75
C ASP A 162 -70.21 19.61 -20.27
N ALA A 163 -69.81 20.62 -19.49
CA ALA A 163 -69.79 22.00 -19.97
C ALA A 163 -68.86 22.19 -21.18
N ALA A 164 -67.68 21.57 -21.16
CA ALA A 164 -66.72 21.62 -22.27
C ALA A 164 -67.21 20.87 -23.52
N LYS A 165 -67.90 19.73 -23.35
CA LYS A 165 -68.53 18.98 -24.45
C LYS A 165 -69.69 19.72 -25.09
N ASN A 166 -70.42 20.50 -24.29
CA ASN A 166 -71.58 21.28 -24.75
C ASN A 166 -71.17 22.62 -25.40
N GLY A 167 -69.88 22.89 -25.57
CA GLY A 167 -69.37 23.96 -26.44
C GLY A 167 -69.38 25.36 -25.85
N ASP A 168 -69.66 25.53 -24.56
CA ASP A 168 -69.50 26.83 -23.91
C ASP A 168 -68.04 27.02 -23.49
N LYS A 169 -67.37 28.00 -24.13
CA LYS A 169 -66.06 28.48 -23.67
C LYS A 169 -66.17 28.96 -22.22
N PRO A 170 -65.21 28.66 -21.33
CA PRO A 170 -65.23 29.21 -19.99
C PRO A 170 -65.03 30.73 -20.08
N ALA A 171 -66.07 31.47 -19.67
CA ALA A 171 -65.99 32.88 -19.36
C ALA A 171 -64.95 33.05 -18.23
N GLY A 172 -63.94 33.87 -18.51
CA GLY A 172 -62.93 34.20 -17.54
C GLY A 172 -63.44 35.05 -16.39
N GLU A 173 -62.50 35.29 -15.47
CA GLU A 173 -62.42 36.49 -14.63
C GLU A 173 -63.28 36.48 -13.36
N GLN A 174 -62.74 35.85 -12.30
CA GLN A 174 -62.98 36.33 -10.94
C GLN A 174 -61.86 37.28 -10.54
N LYS A 175 -62.11 38.58 -10.77
CA LYS A 175 -61.47 39.67 -10.05
C LYS A 175 -61.98 39.66 -8.60
N GLU A 176 -61.10 39.47 -7.63
CA GLU A 176 -61.32 40.09 -6.31
C GLU A 176 -60.01 40.55 -5.66
N LYS A 177 -60.00 41.86 -5.38
CA LYS A 177 -59.15 42.65 -4.46
C LYS A 177 -57.64 42.72 -4.68
N ALA A 178 -57.28 43.70 -5.51
CA ALA A 178 -56.08 44.50 -5.31
C ALA A 178 -56.15 45.26 -3.96
N THR A 179 -55.23 44.93 -3.04
CA THR A 179 -54.78 45.88 -2.02
C THR A 179 -53.41 46.35 -2.47
N ILE A 180 -53.37 47.52 -3.11
CA ILE A 180 -52.14 48.19 -3.54
C ILE A 180 -51.54 48.85 -2.31
N GLY A 181 -50.47 48.25 -1.79
CA GLY A 181 -49.59 48.80 -0.78
C GLY A 181 -48.17 48.83 -1.34
N ASP A 182 -47.84 49.99 -1.88
CA ASP A 182 -46.52 50.61 -2.05
C ASP A 182 -45.39 49.87 -2.78
N SER A 183 -44.90 50.55 -3.80
CA SER A 183 -43.74 50.22 -4.60
C SER A 183 -42.46 50.52 -3.83
N SER A 184 -41.53 49.58 -3.78
CA SER A 184 -40.11 49.96 -3.75
C SER A 184 -39.31 49.04 -4.65
N GLU A 185 -38.87 49.62 -5.75
CA GLU A 185 -37.82 49.11 -6.62
C GLU A 185 -36.57 48.73 -5.81
N ASN A 186 -36.04 47.53 -6.05
CA ASN A 186 -34.59 47.34 -6.00
C ASN A 186 -34.17 46.29 -7.02
N ASN A 187 -33.82 46.79 -8.19
CA ASN A 187 -32.92 46.14 -9.12
C ASN A 187 -31.51 46.16 -8.50
N SER A 188 -31.00 44.97 -8.17
CA SER A 188 -29.57 44.76 -8.09
C SER A 188 -29.22 43.34 -8.54
N ASN A 189 -28.79 43.27 -9.81
CA ASN A 189 -27.47 42.75 -10.21
C ASN A 189 -27.22 41.25 -9.93
N SER A 190 -27.34 40.36 -10.91
CA SER A 190 -26.31 40.00 -11.91
C SER A 190 -24.98 39.48 -11.32
N SER A 191 -24.39 38.46 -11.97
CA SER A 191 -23.22 37.62 -11.63
C SER A 191 -23.55 36.35 -10.82
N TRP A 192 -23.13 35.13 -11.16
CA TRP A 192 -21.95 34.63 -11.86
C TRP A 192 -22.15 33.13 -12.20
N TRP A 193 -21.80 32.70 -13.41
CA TRP A 193 -21.17 31.40 -13.65
C TRP A 193 -19.77 31.70 -14.20
N PRO A 194 -18.73 30.97 -13.78
CA PRO A 194 -18.34 29.81 -14.58
C PRO A 194 -17.77 28.64 -13.77
N PHE A 195 -18.36 27.46 -13.95
CA PHE A 195 -17.68 26.16 -13.92
C PHE A 195 -18.41 25.25 -14.91
#